data_AF-A0A430QE68-F1
#
_entry.id   AF-A0A430QE68-F1
#
_cell.length_a   1.000
_cell.length_b   1.000
_cell.length_c   1.000
_cell.angle_alpha   90.00
_cell.angle_beta   90.00
_cell.angle_gamma   90.00
#
_symmetry.space_group_name_H-M   'P 1'
#
loop_
_entity.id
_entity.type
_entity.pdbx_description
1 polymer ?
#
loop_
_entity_poly.entity_id
_entity_poly.type
_entity_poly.pdbx_seq_one_letter_code
_entity_poly.pdbx_strand_id
1 'polypeptide(L)'
;MSSQKGNTQRTRPQKYKNTKAFKNNLHDTSKEVKRLNNLTFDFLCPRCTGVVQWRVKYKKYHQLANPRVCVKCNGKTVKQAYHTICTDCSSALKICSKCGKSDGSITFG
;
A
#
# COMPACT_ATOMS: atom_id res chain seq x y z
N MET A 1 15.66 -43.91 -2.46
CA MET A 1 14.80 -42.75 -2.11
C MET A 1 14.54 -41.96 -3.39
N SER A 2 13.30 -41.93 -3.88
CA SER A 2 12.95 -41.25 -5.15
C SER A 2 12.90 -39.73 -4.95
N SER A 3 13.68 -38.99 -5.74
CA SER A 3 13.76 -37.52 -5.76
C SER A 3 12.90 -36.90 -6.86
N GLN A 4 11.93 -37.64 -7.41
CA GLN A 4 11.16 -37.18 -8.57
C GLN A 4 10.20 -36.06 -8.15
N LYS A 5 10.47 -34.82 -8.62
CA LYS A 5 9.49 -33.72 -8.59
C LYS A 5 8.22 -34.21 -9.28
N GLY A 6 7.14 -34.38 -8.51
CA GLY A 6 5.86 -34.87 -9.00
C GLY A 6 5.42 -34.08 -10.23
N ASN A 7 5.20 -34.79 -11.33
CA ASN A 7 4.62 -34.27 -12.56
C ASN A 7 3.12 -33.98 -12.34
N THR A 8 2.79 -33.04 -11.45
CA THR A 8 1.41 -32.62 -11.19
C THR A 8 1.17 -31.31 -11.93
N GLN A 9 1.20 -31.36 -13.27
CA GLN A 9 0.50 -30.35 -14.04
C GLN A 9 -0.98 -30.48 -13.69
N ARG A 10 -1.46 -29.58 -12.84
CA ARG A 10 -2.78 -29.67 -12.23
C ARG A 10 -3.84 -29.44 -13.30
N THR A 11 -4.49 -30.50 -13.76
CA THR A 11 -5.45 -30.47 -14.89
C THR A 11 -6.74 -29.73 -14.55
N ARG A 12 -7.09 -29.64 -13.26
CA ARG A 12 -8.35 -29.02 -12.79
C ARG A 12 -8.07 -27.69 -12.09
N PRO A 13 -8.90 -26.66 -12.35
CA PRO A 13 -8.80 -25.41 -11.60
C PRO A 13 -9.05 -25.65 -10.11
N GLN A 14 -8.54 -24.74 -9.26
CA GLN A 14 -8.80 -24.75 -7.82
C GLN A 14 -10.31 -24.89 -7.55
N LYS A 15 -10.70 -25.92 -6.80
CA LYS A 15 -12.11 -26.26 -6.50
C LYS A 15 -12.80 -25.16 -5.68
N TYR A 16 -12.09 -24.59 -4.71
CA TYR A 16 -12.60 -23.55 -3.82
C TYR A 16 -12.00 -22.20 -4.20
N LYS A 17 -12.71 -21.43 -5.02
CA LYS A 17 -12.35 -20.06 -5.41
C LYS A 17 -13.35 -19.09 -4.79
N ASN A 18 -12.87 -17.92 -4.39
CA ASN A 18 -13.75 -16.84 -3.97
C ASN A 18 -14.60 -16.38 -5.16
N THR A 19 -15.92 -16.39 -5.00
CA THR A 19 -16.89 -15.92 -6.00
C THR A 19 -16.94 -14.39 -6.06
N LYS A 20 -16.58 -13.71 -4.97
CA LYS A 20 -16.54 -12.26 -4.85
C LYS A 20 -15.21 -11.81 -4.25
N ALA A 21 -14.73 -10.65 -4.69
CA ALA A 21 -13.53 -10.04 -4.12
C ALA A 21 -13.78 -9.59 -2.67
N PHE A 22 -12.73 -9.66 -1.84
CA PHE A 22 -12.81 -9.17 -0.46
C PHE A 22 -13.13 -7.67 -0.43
N LYS A 23 -14.08 -7.30 0.44
CA LYS A 23 -14.50 -5.92 0.71
C LYS A 23 -14.42 -5.69 2.23
N ASN A 24 -13.64 -4.70 2.66
CA ASN A 24 -13.47 -4.42 4.08
C ASN A 24 -14.73 -3.86 4.77
N ASN A 25 -15.64 -3.27 3.99
CA ASN A 25 -16.87 -2.63 4.45
C ASN A 25 -18.11 -3.53 4.37
N LEU A 26 -17.96 -4.82 4.01
CA LEU A 26 -19.11 -5.72 3.81
C LEU A 26 -19.88 -5.98 5.11
N HIS A 27 -19.17 -6.13 6.22
CA HIS A 27 -19.75 -6.41 7.55
C HIS A 27 -19.34 -5.38 8.60
N ASP A 28 -18.23 -4.68 8.37
CA ASP A 28 -17.67 -3.70 9.30
C ASP A 28 -17.85 -2.31 8.71
N THR A 29 -18.89 -1.62 9.19
CA THR A 29 -19.27 -0.27 8.77
C THR A 29 -18.79 0.80 9.73
N SER A 30 -17.80 0.47 10.57
CA SER A 30 -17.22 1.39 11.55
C SER A 30 -16.73 2.69 10.91
N LYS A 31 -16.77 3.77 11.70
CA LYS A 31 -16.29 5.11 11.28
C LYS A 31 -14.83 5.06 10.83
N GLU A 32 -14.04 4.18 11.43
CA GLU A 32 -12.64 3.97 11.08
C GLU A 32 -12.46 3.35 9.70
N VAL A 33 -13.18 2.28 9.37
CA VAL A 33 -13.12 1.66 8.04
C VAL A 33 -13.58 2.64 6.95
N LYS A 34 -14.61 3.44 7.22
CA LYS A 34 -15.03 4.53 6.31
C LYS A 34 -13.92 5.55 6.10
N ARG A 35 -13.27 6.02 7.18
CA ARG A 35 -12.14 6.95 7.11
C ARG A 35 -10.99 6.36 6.29
N LEU A 36 -10.62 5.10 6.53
CA LEU A 36 -9.54 4.43 5.81
C LEU A 36 -9.83 4.26 4.32
N ASN A 37 -11.07 3.96 3.95
CA ASN A 37 -11.48 3.83 2.55
C ASN A 37 -11.48 5.15 1.79
N ASN A 38 -11.68 6.27 2.48
CA ASN A 38 -11.68 7.61 1.90
C ASN A 38 -10.28 8.27 1.90
N LEU A 39 -9.23 7.56 2.31
CA LEU A 39 -7.86 8.11 2.29
C LEU A 39 -7.41 8.38 0.85
N THR A 40 -6.92 9.60 0.59
CA THR A 40 -6.23 9.94 -0.64
C THR A 40 -4.75 9.51 -0.54
N PHE A 41 -4.22 8.95 -1.62
CA PHE A 41 -2.85 8.42 -1.69
C PHE A 41 -1.99 9.30 -2.59
N ASP A 42 -1.75 10.52 -2.14
CA ASP A 42 -0.99 11.53 -2.88
C ASP A 42 0.52 11.30 -2.70
N PHE A 43 1.34 11.84 -3.63
CA PHE A 43 2.80 11.77 -3.60
C PHE A 43 3.40 10.36 -3.72
N LEU A 44 2.63 9.41 -4.24
CA LEU A 44 3.02 8.01 -4.43
C LEU A 44 3.06 7.65 -5.92
N CYS A 45 3.97 6.75 -6.31
CA CYS A 45 3.93 6.14 -7.64
C CYS A 45 2.85 5.04 -7.69
N PRO A 46 2.34 4.66 -8.88
CA PRO A 46 1.21 3.74 -9.01
C PRO A 46 1.44 2.39 -8.33
N ARG A 47 2.69 1.90 -8.39
CA ARG A 47 3.12 0.69 -7.69
C ARG A 47 2.95 0.82 -6.18
N CYS A 48 3.43 1.93 -5.60
CA CYS A 48 3.36 2.15 -4.17
C CYS A 48 1.93 2.40 -3.69
N THR A 49 1.14 3.14 -4.47
CA THR A 49 -0.30 3.35 -4.24
C THR A 49 -1.03 2.01 -4.14
N GLY A 50 -0.79 1.08 -5.07
CA GLY A 50 -1.38 -0.26 -5.01
C GLY A 50 -1.04 -1.04 -3.73
N VAL A 51 0.20 -0.90 -3.23
CA VAL A 51 0.60 -1.55 -1.97
C VAL A 51 -0.13 -0.95 -0.76
N VAL A 52 -0.29 0.37 -0.70
CA VAL A 52 -0.98 1.02 0.42
C VAL A 52 -2.49 0.75 0.34
N GLN A 53 -3.08 0.85 -0.84
CA GLN A 53 -4.48 0.52 -1.09
C GLN A 53 -4.79 -0.94 -0.74
N TRP A 54 -3.87 -1.87 -1.04
CA TRP A 54 -4.00 -3.27 -0.62
C TRP A 54 -4.05 -3.40 0.91
N ARG A 55 -3.20 -2.66 1.64
CA ARG A 55 -3.21 -2.67 3.11
C ARG A 55 -4.53 -2.14 3.66
N VAL A 56 -5.09 -1.08 3.09
CA VAL A 56 -6.42 -0.57 3.45
C VAL A 56 -7.51 -1.60 3.15
N LYS A 57 -7.50 -2.16 1.94
CA LYS A 57 -8.48 -3.16 1.48
C LYS A 57 -8.52 -4.38 2.39
N TYR A 58 -7.39 -4.84 2.91
CA TYR A 58 -7.31 -6.03 3.75
C TYR A 58 -7.22 -5.73 5.26
N LYS A 59 -7.55 -4.51 5.71
CA LYS A 59 -7.48 -4.08 7.12
C LYS A 59 -6.10 -4.28 7.77
N LYS A 60 -5.02 -4.20 6.97
CA LYS A 60 -3.62 -4.28 7.40
C LYS A 60 -2.94 -2.91 7.41
N TYR A 61 -3.73 -1.85 7.40
CA TYR A 61 -3.24 -0.48 7.46
C TYR A 61 -3.07 -0.07 8.91
N HIS A 62 -1.89 0.44 9.26
CA HIS A 62 -1.58 0.88 10.62
C HIS A 62 -1.20 2.34 10.55
N GLN A 63 -1.87 3.16 11.36
CA GLN A 63 -1.56 4.58 11.49
C GLN A 63 -0.26 4.78 12.28
N LEU A 64 0.38 5.92 12.05
CA LEU A 64 1.52 6.34 12.87
C LEU A 64 1.01 6.96 14.16
N ALA A 65 1.56 6.54 15.30
CA ALA A 65 1.33 7.23 16.57
C ALA A 65 2.09 8.56 16.64
N ASN A 66 3.32 8.59 16.10
CA ASN A 66 4.20 9.74 16.07
C ASN A 66 4.76 9.96 14.65
N PRO A 67 5.07 11.21 14.25
CA PRO A 67 5.73 11.49 12.99
C PRO A 67 7.08 10.78 12.88
N ARG A 68 7.41 10.28 11.68
CA ARG A 68 8.70 9.65 11.39
C ARG A 68 9.71 10.67 10.85
N VAL A 69 10.98 10.30 10.96
CA VAL A 69 12.10 11.03 10.37
C VAL A 69 12.09 10.84 8.85
N CYS A 70 12.20 11.95 8.12
CA CYS A 70 12.33 11.96 6.67
C CYS A 70 13.74 11.58 6.23
N VAL A 71 13.85 10.73 5.21
CA VAL A 71 15.15 10.32 4.64
C VAL A 71 15.90 11.45 3.90
N LYS A 72 15.20 12.52 3.48
CA LYS A 72 15.79 13.61 2.69
C LYS A 72 16.20 14.83 3.51
N CYS A 73 15.34 15.27 4.44
CA CYS A 73 15.59 16.45 5.25
C CYS A 73 15.98 16.12 6.70
N ASN A 74 15.98 14.84 7.08
CA ASN A 74 16.29 14.34 8.43
C ASN A 74 15.42 14.92 9.56
N GLY A 75 14.37 15.68 9.23
CA GLY A 75 13.39 16.20 10.18
C GLY A 75 12.28 15.18 10.47
N LYS A 76 11.64 15.29 11.65
CA LYS A 76 10.46 14.50 12.06
C LYS A 76 9.17 15.01 11.40
N THR A 77 9.14 15.06 10.08
CA THR A 77 8.06 15.69 9.29
C THR A 77 7.13 14.70 8.59
N VAL A 78 7.43 13.40 8.63
CA VAL A 78 6.61 12.38 7.94
C VAL A 78 5.37 12.05 8.77
N LYS A 79 4.22 12.60 8.37
CA LYS A 79 2.92 12.41 9.05
C LYS A 79 2.10 11.24 8.50
N GLN A 80 2.28 10.90 7.21
CA GLN A 80 1.52 9.84 6.55
C GLN A 80 2.14 8.46 6.80
N ALA A 81 1.30 7.46 7.06
CA ALA A 81 1.77 6.10 7.31
C ALA A 81 2.37 5.49 6.04
N TYR A 82 3.40 4.66 6.20
CA TYR A 82 4.14 4.01 5.12
C TYR A 82 4.92 4.94 4.18
N HIS A 83 5.06 6.22 4.53
CA HIS A 83 5.93 7.16 3.84
C HIS A 83 7.31 7.16 4.52
N THR A 84 8.36 7.34 3.72
CA THR A 84 9.76 7.46 4.17
C THR A 84 10.29 8.88 3.95
N ILE A 85 9.66 9.62 3.05
CA ILE A 85 10.03 10.97 2.65
C ILE A 85 8.84 11.90 2.96
N CYS A 86 9.16 13.13 3.34
CA CYS A 86 8.18 14.15 3.65
C CYS A 86 7.46 14.65 2.40
N THR A 87 6.24 15.17 2.53
CA THR A 87 5.46 15.74 1.41
C THR A 87 6.22 16.87 0.72
N ASP A 88 6.85 17.74 1.49
CA ASP A 88 7.58 18.91 0.97
C ASP A 88 8.80 18.46 0.14
N CYS A 89 9.51 17.46 0.66
CA CYS A 89 10.67 16.84 0.04
C CYS A 89 10.28 16.12 -1.27
N SER A 90 9.14 15.44 -1.26
CA SER A 90 8.59 14.72 -2.40
C SER A 90 8.15 15.69 -3.49
N SER A 91 7.51 16.81 -3.14
CA SER A 91 7.10 17.86 -4.05
C SER A 91 8.30 18.58 -4.67
N ALA A 92 9.27 18.99 -3.85
CA ALA A 92 10.46 19.71 -4.31
C ALA A 92 11.33 18.88 -5.27
N LEU A 93 11.51 17.59 -4.98
CA LEU A 93 12.36 16.69 -5.77
C LEU A 93 11.59 15.86 -6.81
N LYS A 94 10.25 15.97 -6.85
CA LYS A 94 9.35 15.16 -7.70
C LYS A 94 9.62 13.65 -7.61
N ILE A 95 9.77 13.14 -6.39
CA ILE A 95 10.04 11.72 -6.11
C ILE A 95 8.92 11.10 -5.29
N CYS A 96 8.71 9.79 -5.42
CA CYS A 96 7.72 9.09 -4.61
C CYS A 96 8.07 9.10 -3.12
N SER A 97 7.09 9.46 -2.27
CA SER A 97 7.22 9.57 -0.81
C SER A 97 7.53 8.26 -0.08
N LYS A 98 7.43 7.11 -0.75
CA LYS A 98 7.69 5.78 -0.17
C LYS A 98 8.98 5.13 -0.70
N CYS A 99 9.13 5.04 -2.02
CA CYS A 99 10.28 4.36 -2.63
C CYS A 99 11.41 5.30 -3.05
N GLY A 100 11.20 6.63 -3.04
CA GLY A 100 12.21 7.62 -3.40
C GLY A 100 12.59 7.66 -4.89
N LYS A 101 11.87 6.93 -5.75
CA LYS A 101 12.09 6.93 -7.21
C LYS A 101 11.34 8.08 -7.87
N SER A 102 11.97 8.66 -8.90
CA SER A 102 11.36 9.61 -9.83
C SER A 102 10.65 8.84 -10.96
N ASP A 103 9.61 8.08 -10.63
CA ASP A 103 8.79 7.46 -11.67
C ASP A 103 7.94 8.58 -12.31
N GLY A 104 7.91 8.70 -13.64
CA GLY A 104 7.24 9.81 -14.35
C GLY A 104 5.71 9.87 -14.21
N SER A 105 5.11 9.00 -13.40
CA SER A 105 3.66 8.91 -13.13
C SER A 105 3.34 9.04 -11.65
N ILE A 106 4.06 9.91 -10.93
CA ILE A 106 3.69 10.25 -9.54
C ILE A 106 2.51 11.21 -9.57
N THR A 107 1.45 10.88 -8.84
CA THR A 107 0.31 11.77 -8.63
C THR A 107 0.66 12.77 -7.53
N PHE A 108 0.90 14.02 -7.93
CA PHE A 108 0.98 15.16 -7.03
C PHE A 108 -0.42 15.77 -7.00
N GLY A 109 -1.05 15.77 -5.83
CA GLY A 109 -2.41 16.29 -5.64
C GLY A 109 -2.48 17.80 -5.76
#